data_AF-A0A194VL09-F1
#
_entry.id   AF-A0A194VL09-F1
#
_cell.length_a   1.000
_cell.length_b   1.000
_cell.length_c   1.000
_cell.angle_alpha   90.00
_cell.angle_beta   90.00
_cell.angle_gamma   90.00
#
_symmetry.space_group_name_H-M   'P 1'
#
loop_
_entity.id
_entity.type
_entity.pdbx_description
1 polymer ?
#
loop_
_entity_poly.entity_id
_entity_poly.type
_entity_poly.pdbx_seq_one_letter_code
_entity_poly.pdbx_strand_id
1 'polypeptide(L)'
;MASHTLNSETISNITQKENQLTGQPEPVKGGPTAEAQKHANEKLDGRVISDIAKGEENVTHSGAPVAGGPAAMAQSEAAQAANETRGASKTGQEVHTGTLDGKTISDITHAEMKVTGQSGPVKGGPTAQAQKHVGEPINSQTLHDITEAEKMVTGGERVASGPTSTVQSELAKSRQGQAA
;
A
#
# COMPACT_ATOMS: atom_id res chain seq x y z
N MET A 1 15.43 6.20 16.35
CA MET A 1 15.40 5.82 14.92
C MET A 1 14.60 4.53 14.83
N ALA A 2 13.33 4.58 14.43
CA ALA A 2 12.57 3.37 14.19
C ALA A 2 13.03 2.80 12.85
N SER A 3 14.11 2.01 12.87
CA SER A 3 14.44 1.17 11.72
C SER A 3 13.43 0.04 11.72
N HIS A 4 12.61 -0.03 10.68
CA HIS A 4 11.66 -1.13 10.51
C HIS A 4 12.46 -2.42 10.34
N THR A 5 12.46 -3.20 11.40
CA THR A 5 13.17 -4.46 11.53
C THR A 5 12.23 -5.56 11.07
N LEU A 6 12.76 -6.61 10.42
CA LEU A 6 12.03 -7.86 10.19
C LEU A 6 11.57 -8.42 11.53
N ASN A 7 10.31 -8.15 11.88
CA ASN A 7 9.72 -8.58 13.13
C ASN A 7 8.83 -9.80 12.89
N SER A 8 8.34 -10.39 13.98
CA SER A 8 7.47 -11.57 13.90
C SER A 8 6.21 -11.34 13.06
N GLU A 9 5.73 -10.11 12.97
CA GLU A 9 4.51 -9.76 12.23
C GLU A 9 4.79 -9.74 10.72
N THR A 10 5.86 -9.09 10.28
CA THR A 10 6.33 -9.12 8.89
C THR A 10 6.58 -10.55 8.42
N ILE A 11 7.25 -11.37 9.24
CA ILE A 11 7.55 -12.76 8.90
C ILE A 11 6.25 -13.57 8.81
N SER A 12 5.29 -13.35 9.71
CA SER A 12 3.98 -14.03 9.66
C SER A 12 3.20 -13.67 8.40
N ASN A 13 3.24 -12.40 8.01
CA ASN A 13 2.60 -11.91 6.79
C ASN A 13 3.22 -12.50 5.52
N ILE A 14 4.56 -12.56 5.46
CA ILE A 14 5.31 -13.24 4.40
C ILE A 14 4.92 -14.72 4.33
N THR A 15 4.81 -15.38 5.49
CA THR A 15 4.37 -16.79 5.60
C THR A 15 2.97 -17.00 5.04
N GLN A 16 2.04 -16.10 5.37
CA GLN A 16 0.68 -16.18 4.86
C GLN A 16 0.64 -16.05 3.33
N LYS A 17 1.45 -15.15 2.77
CA LYS A 17 1.59 -15.00 1.31
C LYS A 17 2.24 -16.21 0.66
N GLU A 18 3.24 -16.81 1.29
CA GLU A 18 3.89 -18.01 0.77
C GLU A 18 2.93 -19.20 0.75
N ASN A 19 2.12 -19.37 1.80
CA ASN A 19 1.09 -20.39 1.85
C ASN A 19 0.04 -20.17 0.74
N GLN A 20 -0.37 -18.92 0.48
CA GLN A 20 -1.27 -18.60 -0.64
C GLN A 20 -0.68 -18.97 -2.01
N LEU A 21 0.64 -18.87 -2.18
CA LEU A 21 1.32 -19.20 -3.44
C LEU A 21 1.60 -20.69 -3.62
N THR A 22 1.96 -21.37 -2.54
CA THR A 22 2.43 -22.77 -2.58
C THR A 22 1.35 -23.78 -2.23
N GLY A 23 0.27 -23.32 -1.58
CA GLY A 23 -0.72 -24.18 -0.93
C GLY A 23 -0.17 -24.96 0.27
N GLN A 24 1.04 -24.64 0.75
CA GLN A 24 1.66 -25.33 1.89
C GLN A 24 1.52 -24.50 3.16
N PRO A 25 0.96 -25.08 4.25
CA PRO A 25 0.80 -24.38 5.52
C PRO A 25 2.13 -24.17 6.26
N GLU A 26 3.18 -24.89 5.88
CA GLU A 26 4.50 -24.78 6.46
C GLU A 26 5.46 -24.00 5.54
N PRO A 27 6.43 -23.26 6.10
CA PRO A 27 7.47 -22.59 5.35
C PRO A 27 8.22 -23.58 4.45
N VAL A 28 8.31 -23.30 3.16
CA VAL A 28 9.03 -24.16 2.22
C VAL A 28 10.53 -23.96 2.43
N LYS A 29 11.28 -25.06 2.42
CA LYS A 29 12.74 -25.02 2.56
C LYS A 29 13.36 -24.24 1.41
N GLY A 30 14.02 -23.12 1.72
CA GLY A 30 14.58 -22.20 0.72
C GLY A 30 13.55 -21.27 0.07
N GLY A 31 12.34 -21.19 0.65
CA GLY A 31 11.29 -20.28 0.27
C GLY A 31 11.40 -18.89 0.92
N PRO A 32 10.51 -17.95 0.53
CA PRO A 32 10.59 -16.56 0.96
C PRO A 32 10.51 -16.38 2.48
N THR A 33 9.73 -17.20 3.19
CA THR A 33 9.65 -17.22 4.65
C THR A 33 10.93 -17.74 5.28
N ALA A 34 11.51 -18.80 4.72
CA ALA A 34 12.77 -19.34 5.22
C ALA A 34 13.91 -18.32 5.08
N GLU A 35 13.93 -17.55 3.98
CA GLU A 35 14.88 -16.45 3.79
C GLU A 35 14.57 -15.28 4.74
N ALA A 36 13.30 -14.87 4.88
CA ALA A 36 12.90 -13.82 5.83
C ALA A 36 13.28 -14.14 7.28
N GLN A 37 13.19 -15.42 7.69
CA GLN A 37 13.57 -15.87 9.02
C GLN A 37 15.08 -15.80 9.28
N LYS A 38 15.93 -15.98 8.25
CA LYS A 38 17.39 -15.81 8.40
C LYS A 38 17.78 -14.36 8.70
N HIS A 39 16.98 -13.42 8.22
CA HIS A 39 17.13 -11.99 8.45
C HIS A 39 16.24 -11.48 9.59
N ALA A 40 15.74 -12.38 10.46
CA ALA A 40 14.94 -11.99 11.61
C ALA A 40 15.73 -11.03 12.53
N ASN A 41 15.07 -9.96 12.97
CA ASN A 41 15.69 -8.87 13.72
C ASN A 41 16.73 -8.03 12.94
N GLU A 42 16.87 -8.23 11.63
CA GLU A 42 17.65 -7.35 10.75
C GLU A 42 16.77 -6.23 10.17
N LYS A 43 17.42 -5.17 9.68
CA LYS A 43 16.71 -4.08 9.01
C LYS A 43 16.15 -4.59 7.68
N LEU A 44 14.88 -4.28 7.42
CA LEU A 44 14.25 -4.59 6.15
C LEU A 44 14.83 -3.66 5.05
N ASP A 45 15.93 -4.09 4.45
CA ASP A 45 16.67 -3.36 3.41
C ASP A 45 16.59 -4.07 2.04
N GLY A 46 17.14 -3.44 1.00
CA GLY A 46 17.11 -4.00 -0.36
C GLY A 46 17.80 -5.36 -0.49
N ARG A 47 18.73 -5.73 0.40
CA ARG A 47 19.38 -7.05 0.38
C ARG A 47 18.44 -8.11 0.93
N VAL A 48 17.85 -7.85 2.09
CA VAL A 48 16.85 -8.72 2.70
C VAL A 48 15.69 -8.99 1.73
N ILE A 49 15.17 -7.95 1.08
CA ILE A 49 14.11 -8.07 0.09
C ILE A 49 14.55 -8.93 -1.11
N SER A 50 15.79 -8.76 -1.57
CA SER A 50 16.34 -9.54 -2.68
C SER A 50 16.49 -11.01 -2.32
N ASP A 51 16.82 -11.34 -1.06
CA ASP A 51 16.94 -12.73 -0.62
C ASP A 51 15.56 -13.37 -0.42
N ILE A 52 14.56 -12.63 0.07
CA ILE A 52 13.15 -13.06 0.09
C ILE A 52 12.65 -13.32 -1.34
N ALA A 53 12.95 -12.43 -2.29
CA ALA A 53 12.63 -12.59 -3.71
C ALA A 53 13.24 -13.86 -4.32
N LYS A 54 14.52 -14.14 -4.06
CA LYS A 54 15.15 -15.40 -4.51
C LYS A 54 14.48 -16.62 -3.90
N GLY A 55 14.07 -16.56 -2.64
CA GLY A 55 13.32 -17.64 -2.00
C GLY A 55 11.99 -17.90 -2.72
N GLU A 56 11.28 -16.83 -3.09
CA GLU A 56 10.03 -16.92 -3.86
C GLU A 56 10.25 -17.50 -5.27
N GLU A 57 11.34 -17.12 -5.93
CA GLU A 57 11.72 -17.66 -7.23
C GLU A 57 12.04 -19.16 -7.16
N ASN A 58 12.74 -19.60 -6.12
CA ASN A 58 13.06 -21.02 -5.89
C ASN A 58 11.80 -21.87 -5.70
N VAL A 59 10.75 -21.28 -5.14
CA VAL A 59 9.50 -21.97 -4.84
C VAL A 59 8.56 -21.97 -6.05
N THR A 60 8.40 -20.82 -6.70
CA THR A 60 7.49 -20.65 -7.84
C THR A 60 8.09 -21.13 -9.17
N HIS A 61 9.40 -21.38 -9.22
CA HIS A 61 10.17 -21.75 -10.42
C HIS A 61 9.96 -20.77 -11.60
N SER A 62 9.47 -19.57 -11.32
CA SER A 62 9.05 -18.60 -12.33
C SER A 62 10.18 -17.65 -12.75
N GLY A 63 11.34 -17.73 -12.09
CA GLY A 63 12.54 -16.92 -12.38
C GLY A 63 12.37 -15.42 -12.10
N ALA A 64 11.25 -15.03 -11.49
CA ALA A 64 10.98 -13.69 -10.98
C ALA A 64 9.97 -13.77 -9.81
N PRO A 65 9.93 -12.77 -8.92
CA PRO A 65 8.91 -12.66 -7.88
C PRO A 65 7.53 -12.47 -8.51
N VAL A 66 6.51 -13.11 -7.95
CA VAL A 66 5.14 -12.98 -8.43
C VAL A 66 4.46 -11.73 -7.87
N ALA A 67 3.67 -11.07 -8.71
CA ALA A 67 2.93 -9.89 -8.32
C ALA A 67 1.95 -10.22 -7.17
N GLY A 68 2.07 -9.50 -6.05
CA GLY A 68 1.26 -9.75 -4.85
C GLY A 68 1.76 -10.90 -3.95
N GLY A 69 2.93 -11.46 -4.26
CA GLY A 69 3.62 -12.49 -3.47
C GLY A 69 4.37 -11.96 -2.24
N PRO A 70 5.02 -12.86 -1.49
CA PRO A 70 5.80 -12.56 -0.29
C PRO A 70 6.84 -11.45 -0.45
N ALA A 71 7.60 -11.43 -1.56
CA ALA A 71 8.62 -10.42 -1.84
C ALA A 71 8.00 -9.08 -2.20
N ALA A 72 6.89 -9.07 -2.94
CA ALA A 72 6.13 -7.84 -3.20
C ALA A 72 5.57 -7.23 -1.91
N MET A 73 5.16 -8.08 -0.95
CA MET A 73 4.75 -7.63 0.38
C MET A 73 5.92 -7.06 1.18
N ALA A 74 7.07 -7.73 1.20
CA ALA A 74 8.28 -7.24 1.84
C ALA A 74 8.76 -5.90 1.24
N GLN A 75 8.65 -5.74 -0.08
CA GLN A 75 8.92 -4.48 -0.78
C GLN A 75 7.96 -3.38 -0.35
N SER A 76 6.66 -3.67 -0.27
CA SER A 76 5.65 -2.70 0.15
C SER A 76 5.89 -2.25 1.59
N GLU A 77 6.25 -3.16 2.48
CA GLU A 77 6.53 -2.85 3.89
C GLU A 77 7.84 -2.06 4.04
N ALA A 78 8.87 -2.39 3.26
CA ALA A 78 10.12 -1.62 3.22
C ALA A 78 9.91 -0.21 2.64
N ALA A 79 9.05 -0.07 1.63
CA ALA A 79 8.71 1.21 1.04
C ALA A 79 7.89 2.08 2.02
N GLN A 80 6.95 1.48 2.77
CA GLN A 80 6.23 2.15 3.85
C GLN A 80 7.19 2.58 4.97
N ALA A 81 8.08 1.69 5.40
CA ALA A 81 9.12 1.98 6.39
C ALA A 81 10.09 3.09 5.97
N ALA A 82 10.47 3.12 4.69
CA ALA A 82 11.29 4.20 4.14
C ALA A 82 10.53 5.54 4.14
N ASN A 83 9.21 5.49 3.97
CA ASN A 83 8.34 6.65 4.09
C ASN A 83 8.19 7.13 5.55
N GLU A 84 8.09 6.20 6.50
CA GLU A 84 8.07 6.50 7.94
C GLU A 84 9.44 7.01 8.47
N THR A 85 10.55 6.50 7.94
CA THR A 85 11.90 6.96 8.30
C THR A 85 12.18 8.38 7.77
N ARG A 86 11.56 8.77 6.64
CA ARG A 86 11.51 10.17 6.18
C ARG A 86 10.60 11.05 7.06
N GLY A 87 9.70 10.46 7.84
CA GLY A 87 8.87 11.14 8.83
C GLY A 87 9.53 11.32 10.22
N ALA A 88 10.67 10.66 10.48
CA ALA A 88 11.28 10.64 11.83
C ALA A 88 12.47 11.60 12.03
N SER A 89 12.81 12.43 11.03
CA SER A 89 13.79 13.51 11.17
C SER A 89 13.11 14.88 11.12
N LYS A 90 12.69 15.35 12.30
CA LYS A 90 12.34 16.74 12.69
C LYS A 90 11.49 17.56 11.71
N THR A 91 10.29 17.94 12.14
CA THR A 91 9.61 19.16 11.66
C THR A 91 9.40 19.22 10.15
N GLY A 92 8.91 18.12 9.56
CA GLY A 92 8.16 18.21 8.32
C GLY A 92 6.70 18.02 8.70
N GLN A 93 5.89 19.07 8.64
CA GLN A 93 4.46 18.89 8.41
C GLN A 93 4.32 17.78 7.36
N GLU A 94 3.46 16.78 7.59
CA GLU A 94 2.90 16.06 6.46
C GLU A 94 2.39 17.16 5.53
N VAL A 95 3.12 17.44 4.44
CA VAL A 95 2.72 18.47 3.51
C VAL A 95 1.59 17.82 2.74
N HIS A 96 0.41 17.78 3.36
CA HIS A 96 -0.84 17.59 2.68
C HIS A 96 -0.96 18.80 1.77
N THR A 97 -0.39 18.68 0.57
CA THR A 97 -0.38 19.73 -0.45
C THR A 97 -1.79 20.05 -0.91
N GLY A 98 -2.78 19.28 -0.47
CA GLY A 98 -4.15 19.36 -0.94
C GLY A 98 -4.19 19.05 -2.43
N THR A 99 -3.27 18.22 -2.93
CA THR A 99 -3.12 17.83 -4.32
C THR A 99 -3.31 16.32 -4.42
N LEU A 100 -3.84 15.83 -5.54
CA LEU A 100 -3.88 14.40 -5.84
C LEU A 100 -2.49 13.90 -6.24
N ASP A 101 -1.65 13.68 -5.24
CA ASP A 101 -0.33 13.10 -5.40
C ASP A 101 -0.38 11.55 -5.38
N GLY A 102 0.74 10.91 -5.71
CA GLY A 102 0.80 9.44 -5.76
C GLY A 102 0.42 8.76 -4.44
N LYS A 103 0.65 9.42 -3.30
CA LYS A 103 0.23 8.93 -1.99
C LYS A 103 -1.29 8.98 -1.85
N THR A 104 -1.91 10.13 -2.13
CA THR A 104 -3.37 10.29 -2.06
C THR A 104 -4.08 9.33 -3.02
N ILE A 105 -3.57 9.13 -4.24
CA ILE A 105 -4.11 8.15 -5.20
C ILE A 105 -4.02 6.72 -4.66
N SER A 106 -2.91 6.37 -4.01
CA SER A 106 -2.74 5.04 -3.41
C SER A 106 -3.73 4.81 -2.27
N ASP A 107 -3.94 5.83 -1.42
CA ASP A 107 -4.90 5.78 -0.32
C ASP A 107 -6.35 5.64 -0.83
N ILE A 108 -6.70 6.34 -1.93
CA ILE A 108 -7.97 6.20 -2.64
C ILE A 108 -8.15 4.78 -3.19
N THR A 109 -7.10 4.24 -3.82
CA THR A 109 -7.11 2.88 -4.40
C THR A 109 -7.38 1.84 -3.32
N HIS A 110 -6.72 1.96 -2.17
CA HIS A 110 -6.91 1.04 -1.07
C HIS A 110 -8.33 1.12 -0.49
N ALA A 111 -8.89 2.33 -0.38
CA ALA A 111 -10.28 2.51 0.04
C ALA A 111 -11.26 1.89 -0.98
N GLU A 112 -11.03 2.07 -2.28
CA GLU A 112 -11.87 1.49 -3.33
C GLU A 112 -11.85 -0.05 -3.31
N MET A 113 -10.66 -0.65 -3.15
CA MET A 113 -10.51 -2.11 -3.05
C MET A 113 -11.25 -2.66 -1.83
N LYS A 114 -11.20 -1.97 -0.68
CA LYS A 114 -11.95 -2.36 0.53
C LYS A 114 -13.45 -2.30 0.33
N VAL A 115 -13.92 -1.27 -0.37
CA VAL A 115 -15.35 -1.05 -0.62
C VAL A 115 -15.92 -2.05 -1.63
N THR A 116 -15.16 -2.34 -2.69
CA THR A 116 -15.59 -3.22 -3.79
C THR A 116 -15.29 -4.70 -3.55
N GLY A 117 -14.39 -5.00 -2.63
CA GLY A 117 -13.83 -6.34 -2.45
C GLY A 117 -12.95 -6.79 -3.61
N GLN A 118 -12.62 -5.91 -4.56
CA GLN A 118 -11.77 -6.23 -5.70
C GLN A 118 -10.29 -6.06 -5.36
N SER A 119 -9.44 -6.87 -6.00
CA SER A 119 -7.99 -6.82 -5.80
C SER A 119 -7.30 -5.62 -6.47
N GLY A 120 -8.05 -4.71 -7.09
CA GLY A 120 -7.53 -3.54 -7.78
C GLY A 120 -8.60 -2.51 -8.09
N PRO A 121 -8.21 -1.36 -8.68
CA PRO A 121 -9.14 -0.28 -9.02
C PRO A 121 -10.13 -0.71 -10.10
N VAL A 122 -11.37 -0.25 -9.96
CA VAL A 122 -12.46 -0.57 -10.90
C VAL A 122 -12.37 0.36 -12.10
N LYS A 123 -12.66 -0.19 -13.28
CA LYS A 123 -12.70 0.60 -14.51
C LYS A 123 -13.80 1.67 -14.40
N GLY A 124 -13.38 2.94 -14.42
CA GLY A 124 -14.28 4.08 -14.24
C GLY A 124 -14.65 4.38 -12.78
N GLY A 125 -14.05 3.67 -11.83
CA GLY A 125 -14.25 3.86 -10.41
C GLY A 125 -13.49 5.07 -9.83
N PRO A 126 -13.61 5.28 -8.51
CA PRO A 126 -13.01 6.40 -7.78
C PRO A 126 -11.54 6.67 -8.07
N THR A 127 -10.72 5.62 -8.11
CA THR A 127 -9.28 5.70 -8.41
C THR A 127 -9.06 6.13 -9.84
N ALA A 128 -9.84 5.62 -10.79
CA ALA A 128 -9.70 5.99 -12.19
C ALA A 128 -10.05 7.47 -12.41
N GLN A 129 -11.00 8.03 -11.65
CA GLN A 129 -11.29 9.46 -11.68
C GLN A 129 -10.20 10.26 -10.98
N ALA A 130 -9.73 9.82 -9.82
CA ALA A 130 -8.64 10.48 -9.12
C ALA A 130 -7.36 10.53 -9.98
N GLN A 131 -7.07 9.46 -10.73
CA GLN A 131 -5.94 9.39 -11.65
C GLN A 131 -5.99 10.44 -12.77
N LYS A 132 -7.18 10.89 -13.20
CA LYS A 132 -7.32 11.95 -14.22
C LYS A 132 -6.90 13.32 -13.71
N HIS A 133 -6.94 13.52 -12.40
CA HIS A 133 -6.62 14.77 -11.73
C HIS A 133 -5.27 14.69 -10.99
N VAL A 134 -4.40 13.73 -11.36
CA VAL A 134 -3.08 13.58 -10.73
C VAL A 134 -2.26 14.84 -10.92
N GLY A 135 -1.69 15.33 -9.81
CA GLY A 135 -0.92 16.57 -9.78
C GLY A 135 -1.77 17.83 -9.71
N GLU A 136 -3.11 17.72 -9.74
CA GLU A 136 -4.01 18.86 -9.54
C GLU A 136 -4.41 19.02 -8.06
N PRO A 137 -4.64 20.26 -7.59
CA PRO A 137 -5.23 20.52 -6.28
C PRO A 137 -6.61 19.86 -6.15
N ILE A 138 -6.86 19.21 -5.02
CA ILE A 138 -8.15 18.69 -4.59
C ILE A 138 -9.14 19.84 -4.53
N ASN A 139 -10.01 19.89 -5.53
CA ASN A 139 -11.04 20.91 -5.68
C ASN A 139 -12.43 20.25 -5.69
N SER A 140 -13.48 21.07 -5.74
CA SER A 140 -14.86 20.57 -5.72
C SER A 140 -15.20 19.69 -6.93
N GLN A 141 -14.57 19.91 -8.09
CA GLN A 141 -14.80 19.12 -9.29
C GLN A 141 -14.23 17.71 -9.11
N THR A 142 -12.97 17.62 -8.68
CA THR A 142 -12.31 16.36 -8.35
C THR A 142 -13.08 15.57 -7.29
N LEU A 143 -13.53 16.22 -6.22
CA LEU A 143 -14.37 15.58 -5.21
C LEU A 143 -15.68 15.07 -5.79
N HIS A 144 -16.34 15.85 -6.65
CA HIS A 144 -17.58 15.45 -7.31
C HIS A 144 -17.37 14.22 -8.19
N ASP A 145 -16.33 14.22 -9.03
CA ASP A 145 -16.05 13.12 -9.97
C ASP A 145 -15.71 11.81 -9.24
N ILE A 146 -14.94 11.89 -8.14
CA ILE A 146 -14.62 10.74 -7.29
C ILE A 146 -15.88 10.24 -6.56
N THR A 147 -16.72 11.14 -6.05
CA THR A 147 -17.97 10.77 -5.37
C THR A 147 -18.98 10.14 -6.31
N GLU A 148 -19.15 10.65 -7.53
CA GLU A 148 -20.06 10.05 -8.51
C GLU A 148 -19.56 8.66 -8.93
N ALA A 149 -18.25 8.51 -9.15
CA ALA A 149 -17.68 7.19 -9.42
C ALA A 149 -17.82 6.23 -8.23
N GLU A 150 -17.71 6.71 -7.00
CA GLU A 150 -17.92 5.88 -5.81
C GLU A 150 -19.36 5.38 -5.76
N LYS A 151 -20.34 6.27 -5.96
CA LYS A 151 -21.76 5.88 -6.02
C LYS A 151 -22.02 4.87 -7.14
N MET A 152 -21.41 5.04 -8.31
CA MET A 152 -21.57 4.08 -9.41
C MET A 152 -21.06 2.69 -9.01
N VAL A 153 -19.96 2.65 -8.26
CA VAL A 153 -19.30 1.42 -7.82
C VAL A 153 -20.00 0.76 -6.63
N THR A 154 -20.57 1.54 -5.71
CA THR A 154 -21.28 1.06 -4.52
C THR A 154 -22.79 0.90 -4.70
N GLY A 155 -23.32 1.19 -5.90
CA GLY A 155 -24.76 1.17 -6.15
C GLY A 155 -25.53 2.32 -5.48
N GLY A 156 -24.86 3.41 -5.14
CA GLY A 156 -25.44 4.62 -4.55
C GLY A 156 -25.30 4.72 -3.03
N GLU A 157 -24.69 3.72 -2.38
CA GLU A 157 -24.49 3.71 -0.93
C GLU A 157 -23.27 4.56 -0.54
N ARG A 158 -23.44 5.47 0.42
CA ARG A 158 -22.32 6.26 0.96
C ARG A 158 -21.51 5.40 1.91
N VAL A 159 -20.22 5.24 1.63
CA VAL A 159 -19.34 4.47 2.51
C VAL A 159 -18.52 5.43 3.36
N ALA A 160 -18.68 5.35 4.69
CA ALA A 160 -18.01 6.23 5.64
C ALA A 160 -16.48 6.17 5.54
N SER A 161 -15.92 5.01 5.18
CA SER A 161 -14.49 4.78 4.92
C SER A 161 -14.15 4.62 3.43
N GLY A 162 -14.99 5.18 2.56
CA GLY A 162 -14.83 5.06 1.11
C GLY A 162 -13.85 6.06 0.50
N PRO A 163 -13.58 5.92 -0.81
CA PRO A 163 -12.70 6.80 -1.58
C PRO A 163 -12.94 8.30 -1.38
N THR A 164 -14.20 8.75 -1.35
CA THR A 164 -14.56 10.15 -1.10
C THR A 164 -14.11 10.62 0.28
N SER A 165 -14.32 9.82 1.33
CA SER A 165 -13.91 10.15 2.68
C SER A 165 -12.40 10.28 2.80
N THR A 166 -11.63 9.48 2.06
CA THR A 166 -10.17 9.57 1.99
C THR A 166 -9.73 10.91 1.40
N VAL A 167 -10.31 11.31 0.25
CA VAL A 167 -10.00 12.60 -0.40
C VAL A 167 -10.39 13.78 0.49
N GLN A 168 -11.56 13.71 1.14
CA GLN A 168 -12.01 14.74 2.06
C GLN A 168 -11.09 14.85 3.28
N SER A 169 -10.59 13.72 3.79
CA SER A 169 -9.65 13.68 4.89
C SER A 169 -8.32 14.34 4.50
N GLU A 170 -7.79 14.05 3.31
CA GLU A 170 -6.57 14.69 2.82
C GLU A 170 -6.75 16.19 2.55
N LEU A 171 -7.90 16.62 2.03
CA LEU A 171 -8.24 18.04 1.91
C LEU A 171 -8.34 18.73 3.27
N ALA A 172 -8.94 18.08 4.26
CA ALA A 172 -9.08 18.62 5.61
C ALA A 172 -7.71 18.78 6.30
N LYS A 173 -6.85 17.76 6.20
CA LYS A 173 -5.48 17.81 6.72
C LYS A 173 -4.63 18.87 6.02
N SER A 174 -4.81 19.06 4.71
CA SER A 174 -4.17 20.15 3.95
C SER A 174 -4.55 21.54 4.48
N ARG A 175 -5.83 21.74 4.79
CA ARG A 175 -6.31 23.01 5.37
C ARG A 175 -5.84 23.23 6.80
N GLN A 176 -5.75 22.16 7.61
CA GLN A 176 -5.22 22.23 8.97
C GLN A 176 -3.70 22.47 8.98
N GLY A 177 -2.96 21.94 8.00
CA GLY A 177 -1.54 22.20 7.82
C GLY A 177 -1.19 23.61 7.36
N GLN A 178 -2.13 24.38 6.81
CA GLN A 178 -1.93 25.80 6.42
C GLN A 178 -2.23 26.80 7.54
N ALA A 179 -2.77 26.35 8.68
CA ALA A 179 -3.03 27.18 9.85
C ALA A 179 -1.91 27.02 10.89
N ALA A 180 -0.69 27.40 10.54
CA ALA A 180 0.44 27.58 11.46
C ALA A 180 1.36 28.69 10.96
#